data_AF-A0A6N1DZ71-F1
#
_entry.id   AF-A0A6N1DZ71-F1
#
_cell.length_a   1.000
_cell.length_b   1.000
_cell.length_c   1.000
_cell.angle_alpha   90.00
_cell.angle_beta   90.00
_cell.angle_gamma   90.00
#
_symmetry.space_group_name_H-M   'P 1'
#
loop_
_entity.id
_entity.type
_entity.pdbx_description
1 polymer ?
#
loop_
_entity_poly.entity_id
_entity_poly.type
_entity_poly.pdbx_seq_one_letter_code
_entity_poly.pdbx_strand_id
1 'polypeptide(L)'
;MNIFLDTSSTDFVLFLFNDEFKVLDSIILQGYKKKVDLIVDQYKDLLQRNNLTNSDINAYYTNLGPGFFTGVRSSLVFLRTMCMLENKKLFYTNTFFILQTQNPNQNTFFIDAQGQKRYFYDKNNASENIKESIEVVVSGDEQITKIDYFEMKDNFVSYKNIFETDDLLEIEPLYIKMPQIGELK
;
A
#
# COMPACT_ATOMS: atom_id res chain seq x y z
N MET A 1 -0.69 -19.71 -2.31
CA MET A 1 -1.22 -18.45 -2.88
C MET A 1 -0.75 -17.28 -2.04
N ASN A 2 -0.81 -16.04 -2.52
CA ASN A 2 -0.35 -14.84 -1.81
C ASN A 2 -1.41 -13.75 -1.88
N ILE A 3 -1.39 -12.84 -0.89
CA ILE A 3 -2.35 -11.74 -0.79
C ILE A 3 -1.63 -10.40 -0.75
N PHE A 4 -2.05 -9.45 -1.58
CA PHE A 4 -1.66 -8.04 -1.48
C PHE A 4 -2.88 -7.23 -1.04
N LEU A 5 -2.74 -6.42 0.02
CA LEU A 5 -3.77 -5.50 0.50
C LEU A 5 -3.19 -4.10 0.60
N ASP A 6 -3.82 -3.14 -0.08
CA ASP A 6 -3.48 -1.73 0.01
C ASP A 6 -4.74 -0.90 0.28
N THR A 7 -4.68 -0.08 1.33
CA THR A 7 -5.73 0.90 1.66
C THR A 7 -5.17 2.30 1.88
N SER A 8 -3.90 2.52 1.54
CA SER A 8 -3.12 3.76 1.75
C SER A 8 -3.60 4.94 0.91
N SER A 9 -4.26 4.72 -0.23
CA SER A 9 -4.70 5.77 -1.17
C SER A 9 -6.17 6.17 -0.93
N THR A 10 -6.92 6.59 -1.95
CA THR A 10 -8.39 6.70 -1.90
C THR A 10 -9.10 5.38 -2.14
N ASP A 11 -8.38 4.37 -2.64
CA ASP A 11 -8.97 3.14 -3.14
C ASP A 11 -8.76 1.99 -2.15
N PHE A 12 -9.63 1.00 -2.19
CA PHE A 12 -9.46 -0.27 -1.48
C PHE A 12 -9.02 -1.33 -2.48
N VAL A 13 -7.93 -2.03 -2.18
CA VAL A 13 -7.30 -2.95 -3.13
C VAL A 13 -6.93 -4.23 -2.43
N LEU A 14 -7.38 -5.35 -2.99
CA LEU A 14 -7.02 -6.68 -2.54
C LEU A 14 -6.75 -7.57 -3.76
N PHE A 15 -5.55 -8.15 -3.85
CA PHE A 15 -5.17 -9.10 -4.90
C PHE A 15 -4.87 -10.47 -4.32
N LEU A 16 -5.36 -11.51 -4.99
CA LEU A 16 -4.92 -12.89 -4.84
C LEU A 16 -4.00 -13.23 -6.00
N PHE A 17 -2.79 -13.69 -5.71
CA PHE A 17 -1.80 -14.00 -6.74
C PHE A 17 -1.00 -15.27 -6.44
N ASN A 18 -0.40 -15.86 -7.47
CA ASN A 18 0.42 -17.06 -7.35
C ASN A 18 1.91 -16.73 -7.08
N ASP A 19 2.77 -17.73 -6.96
CA ASP A 19 4.19 -17.53 -6.66
C ASP A 19 4.99 -16.92 -7.85
N GLU A 20 4.38 -16.85 -9.04
CA GLU A 20 4.90 -16.16 -10.23
C GLU A 20 4.48 -14.69 -10.30
N PHE A 21 3.85 -14.15 -9.25
CA PHE A 21 3.29 -12.79 -9.20
C PHE A 21 2.20 -12.53 -10.26
N LYS A 22 1.51 -13.58 -10.72
CA LYS A 22 0.32 -13.45 -11.56
C LYS A 22 -0.91 -13.30 -10.69
N VAL A 23 -1.63 -12.19 -10.84
CA VAL A 23 -2.94 -11.97 -10.18
C VAL A 23 -3.96 -12.92 -10.77
N LEU A 24 -4.60 -13.70 -9.89
CA LEU A 24 -5.64 -14.66 -10.22
C LEU A 24 -7.03 -14.07 -9.98
N ASP A 25 -7.15 -13.23 -8.96
CA ASP A 25 -8.39 -12.57 -8.61
C ASP A 25 -8.12 -11.25 -7.86
N SER A 26 -9.06 -10.31 -7.92
CA SER A 26 -8.90 -8.98 -7.33
C SER A 26 -10.21 -8.34 -6.88
N ILE A 27 -10.09 -7.43 -5.91
CA ILE A 27 -11.14 -6.50 -5.51
C ILE A 27 -10.50 -5.11 -5.53
N ILE A 28 -11.02 -4.22 -6.40
CA ILE A 28 -10.59 -2.83 -6.51
C ILE A 28 -11.83 -1.95 -6.36
N LEU A 29 -11.92 -1.20 -5.26
CA LEU A 29 -13.03 -0.26 -5.01
C LEU A 29 -12.48 1.17 -4.98
N GLN A 30 -12.78 1.93 -6.04
CA GLN A 30 -12.28 3.30 -6.18
C GLN A 30 -13.04 4.28 -5.27
N GLY A 31 -12.31 5.18 -4.60
CA GLY A 31 -12.89 6.28 -3.83
C GLY A 31 -13.75 5.87 -2.62
N TYR A 32 -13.62 4.64 -2.13
CA TYR A 32 -14.45 4.13 -1.04
C TYR A 32 -14.01 4.71 0.32
N LYS A 33 -14.94 5.35 1.04
CA LYS A 33 -14.60 6.12 2.25
C LYS A 33 -14.40 5.27 3.52
N LYS A 34 -15.12 4.15 3.67
CA LYS A 34 -15.13 3.33 4.91
C LYS A 34 -14.32 2.04 4.78
N LYS A 35 -13.05 2.15 4.42
CA LYS A 35 -12.23 1.00 4.03
C LYS A 35 -11.94 0.01 5.15
N VAL A 36 -11.75 0.51 6.37
CA VAL A 36 -11.36 -0.31 7.52
C VAL A 36 -12.37 -1.42 7.77
N ASP A 37 -13.66 -1.07 7.72
CA ASP A 37 -14.77 -2.00 7.95
C ASP A 37 -14.84 -3.09 6.87
N LEU A 38 -14.34 -2.81 5.65
CA LEU A 38 -14.38 -3.74 4.53
C LEU A 38 -13.27 -4.78 4.52
N ILE A 39 -12.14 -4.54 5.20
CA ILE A 39 -10.94 -5.39 5.06
C ILE A 39 -11.29 -6.85 5.34
N VAL A 40 -11.97 -7.11 6.47
CA VAL A 40 -12.30 -8.48 6.89
C VAL A 40 -13.30 -9.14 5.93
N ASP A 41 -14.35 -8.41 5.52
CA ASP A 41 -15.42 -8.97 4.69
C ASP A 41 -14.94 -9.24 3.26
N GLN A 42 -14.19 -8.30 2.66
CA GLN A 42 -13.65 -8.47 1.31
C GLN A 42 -12.54 -9.52 1.27
N TYR A 43 -11.73 -9.63 2.33
CA TYR A 43 -10.75 -10.71 2.46
C TYR A 43 -11.44 -12.09 2.50
N LYS A 44 -12.48 -12.23 3.32
CA LYS A 44 -13.26 -13.48 3.40
C LYS A 44 -13.93 -13.81 2.06
N ASP A 45 -14.56 -12.84 1.41
CA ASP A 45 -15.18 -13.01 0.09
C ASP A 45 -14.16 -13.52 -0.94
N LEU A 46 -12.99 -12.87 -1.01
CA LEU A 46 -11.93 -13.24 -1.95
C LEU A 46 -11.46 -14.69 -1.73
N LEU A 47 -11.27 -15.12 -0.48
CA LEU A 47 -10.90 -16.51 -0.21
C LEU A 47 -12.03 -17.49 -0.56
N GLN A 48 -13.26 -17.20 -0.12
CA GLN A 48 -14.41 -18.07 -0.34
C GLN A 48 -14.69 -18.31 -1.82
N ARG A 49 -14.70 -17.26 -2.64
CA ARG A 49 -14.98 -17.39 -4.08
C ARG A 49 -13.85 -18.10 -4.85
N ASN A 50 -12.66 -18.20 -4.27
CA ASN A 50 -11.54 -18.96 -4.81
C ASN A 50 -11.38 -20.35 -4.15
N ASN A 51 -12.31 -20.77 -3.28
CA ASN A 51 -12.24 -22.02 -2.52
C ASN A 51 -10.94 -22.16 -1.70
N LEU A 52 -10.47 -21.06 -1.11
CA LEU A 52 -9.26 -21.00 -0.30
C LEU A 52 -9.59 -20.79 1.19
N THR A 53 -8.63 -21.14 2.01
CA THR A 53 -8.58 -20.90 3.45
C THR A 53 -7.31 -20.13 3.81
N ASN A 54 -7.21 -19.64 5.05
CA ASN A 54 -6.01 -18.93 5.51
C ASN A 54 -4.74 -19.77 5.38
N SER A 55 -4.83 -21.10 5.56
CA SER A 55 -3.68 -22.00 5.45
C SER A 55 -3.10 -22.07 4.04
N ASP A 56 -3.91 -21.80 3.01
CA ASP A 56 -3.48 -21.79 1.60
C ASP A 56 -2.71 -20.53 1.20
N ILE A 57 -2.69 -19.53 2.10
CA ILE A 57 -1.92 -18.29 1.92
C ILE A 57 -0.50 -18.49 2.46
N ASN A 58 0.47 -18.31 1.58
CA ASN A 58 1.90 -18.50 1.82
C ASN A 58 2.51 -17.24 2.44
N ALA A 59 2.15 -16.07 1.92
CA ALA A 59 2.64 -14.77 2.37
C ALA A 59 1.66 -13.64 2.09
N TYR A 60 1.85 -12.55 2.83
CA TYR A 60 1.05 -11.33 2.74
C TYR A 60 1.93 -10.15 2.31
N TYR A 61 1.35 -9.20 1.58
CA TYR A 61 2.04 -8.06 0.98
C TYR A 61 1.23 -6.78 1.23
N THR A 62 1.88 -5.68 1.61
CA THR A 62 1.22 -4.38 1.80
C THR A 62 2.06 -3.22 1.30
N ASN A 63 1.40 -2.09 1.05
CA ASN A 63 2.04 -0.79 0.92
C ASN A 63 2.06 -0.09 2.30
N LEU A 64 3.22 0.38 2.74
CA LEU A 64 3.40 1.12 4.00
C LEU A 64 3.22 2.63 3.84
N GLY A 65 2.78 3.11 2.68
CA GLY A 65 2.62 4.54 2.40
C GLY A 65 3.92 5.17 1.88
N PRO A 66 4.08 6.50 1.96
CA PRO A 66 3.15 7.44 2.57
C PRO A 66 1.79 7.48 1.86
N GLY A 67 0.76 7.89 2.61
CA GLY A 67 -0.62 7.92 2.16
C GLY A 67 -1.56 8.37 3.28
N PHE A 68 -2.82 7.99 3.20
CA PHE A 68 -3.83 8.24 4.22
C PHE A 68 -3.48 7.50 5.51
N PHE A 69 -3.32 8.26 6.60
CA PHE A 69 -2.84 7.77 7.90
C PHE A 69 -3.59 6.53 8.38
N THR A 70 -4.93 6.59 8.40
CA THR A 70 -5.76 5.45 8.82
C THR A 70 -5.62 4.27 7.86
N GLY A 71 -5.56 4.53 6.56
CA GLY A 71 -5.48 3.49 5.53
C GLY A 71 -4.22 2.64 5.67
N VAL A 72 -3.04 3.27 5.67
CA VAL A 72 -1.76 2.58 5.81
C VAL A 72 -1.73 1.65 7.04
N ARG A 73 -2.19 2.16 8.19
CA ARG A 73 -2.22 1.37 9.43
C ARG A 73 -3.16 0.18 9.34
N SER A 74 -4.32 0.36 8.74
CA SER A 74 -5.37 -0.66 8.73
C SER A 74 -4.97 -1.89 7.93
N SER A 75 -4.33 -1.73 6.75
CA SER A 75 -3.81 -2.89 6.01
C SER A 75 -2.68 -3.58 6.78
N LEU A 76 -1.71 -2.82 7.30
CA LEU A 76 -0.60 -3.39 8.07
C LEU A 76 -1.07 -4.18 9.29
N VAL A 77 -1.93 -3.59 10.14
CA VAL A 77 -2.41 -4.25 11.36
C VAL A 77 -3.13 -5.56 11.02
N PHE A 78 -4.03 -5.53 10.03
CA PHE A 78 -4.76 -6.72 9.62
C PHE A 78 -3.83 -7.83 9.13
N LEU A 79 -2.94 -7.52 8.18
CA LEU A 79 -2.01 -8.53 7.64
C LEU A 79 -0.99 -9.01 8.67
N ARG A 80 -0.50 -8.13 9.53
CA ARG A 80 0.38 -8.52 10.65
C ARG A 80 -0.32 -9.51 11.57
N THR A 81 -1.58 -9.26 11.93
CA THR A 81 -2.35 -10.20 12.75
C THR A 81 -2.47 -11.56 12.05
N MET A 82 -2.75 -11.59 10.74
CA MET A 82 -2.78 -12.84 9.98
C MET A 82 -1.43 -13.56 9.97
N CYS A 83 -0.33 -12.84 9.78
CA CYS A 83 1.02 -13.40 9.85
C CYS A 83 1.35 -14.00 11.22
N MET A 84 0.95 -13.32 12.31
CA MET A 84 1.17 -13.82 13.67
C MET A 84 0.37 -15.10 13.96
N LEU A 85 -0.89 -15.16 13.51
CA LEU A 85 -1.76 -16.31 13.74
C LEU A 85 -1.33 -17.54 12.94
N GLU A 86 -0.89 -17.34 11.71
CA GLU A 86 -0.58 -18.42 10.76
C GLU A 86 0.93 -18.70 10.61
N ASN A 87 1.77 -17.99 11.36
CA ASN A 87 3.23 -17.99 11.27
C ASN A 87 3.73 -17.79 9.82
N LYS A 88 3.25 -16.72 9.17
CA LYS A 88 3.55 -16.37 7.77
C LYS A 88 4.40 -15.11 7.67
N LYS A 89 5.01 -14.90 6.50
CA LYS A 89 5.81 -13.70 6.22
C LYS A 89 4.95 -12.54 5.75
N LEU A 90 5.33 -11.32 6.17
CA LEU A 90 4.79 -10.07 5.67
C LEU A 90 5.86 -9.36 4.83
N PHE A 91 5.56 -9.17 3.55
CA PHE A 91 6.33 -8.34 2.65
C PHE A 91 5.71 -6.95 2.55
N TYR A 92 6.53 -5.96 2.27
CA TYR A 92 6.06 -4.60 2.17
C TYR A 92 6.82 -3.78 1.13
N THR A 93 6.19 -2.70 0.70
CA THR A 93 6.78 -1.68 -0.17
C THR A 93 6.31 -0.30 0.27
N ASN A 94 6.65 0.74 -0.49
CA ASN A 94 6.16 2.10 -0.30
C ASN A 94 5.50 2.65 -1.57
N THR A 95 4.63 3.64 -1.39
CA THR A 95 3.83 4.27 -2.45
C THR A 95 4.70 4.78 -3.60
N PHE A 96 5.88 5.35 -3.30
CA PHE A 96 6.74 5.91 -4.35
C PHE A 96 7.42 4.83 -5.19
N PHE A 97 7.78 3.68 -4.62
CA PHE A 97 8.31 2.57 -5.41
C PHE A 97 7.26 1.96 -6.35
N ILE A 98 6.00 1.88 -5.91
CA ILE A 98 4.88 1.52 -6.81
C ILE A 98 4.78 2.53 -7.96
N LEU A 99 4.76 3.83 -7.65
CA LEU A 99 4.64 4.88 -8.66
C LEU A 99 5.82 4.93 -9.64
N GLN A 100 7.05 4.69 -9.16
CA GLN A 100 8.24 4.60 -10.01
C GLN A 100 8.17 3.41 -10.96
N THR A 101 7.62 2.28 -10.50
CA THR A 101 7.41 1.10 -11.36
C THR A 101 6.43 1.41 -12.49
N GLN A 102 5.37 2.18 -12.20
CA GLN A 102 4.37 2.62 -13.18
C GLN A 102 4.87 3.71 -14.14
N ASN A 103 5.76 4.56 -13.65
CA ASN A 103 6.21 5.76 -14.35
C ASN A 103 7.75 5.79 -14.42
N PRO A 104 8.41 4.85 -15.12
CA PRO A 104 9.87 4.70 -15.08
C PRO A 104 10.63 5.91 -15.61
N ASN A 105 9.98 6.73 -16.46
CA ASN A 105 10.53 7.95 -17.05
C ASN A 105 10.23 9.22 -16.24
N GLN A 106 9.48 9.11 -15.13
CA GLN A 106 9.14 10.23 -14.26
C GLN A 106 10.11 10.29 -13.08
N ASN A 107 10.62 11.49 -12.79
CA ASN A 107 11.59 11.71 -11.70
C ASN A 107 10.92 12.22 -10.42
N THR A 108 9.89 13.04 -10.55
CA THR A 108 9.23 13.70 -9.42
C THR A 108 7.81 13.21 -9.24
N PHE A 109 7.39 13.02 -7.99
CA PHE A 109 6.09 12.47 -7.65
C PHE A 109 5.43 13.31 -6.57
N PHE A 110 4.14 13.58 -6.74
CA PHE A 110 3.31 14.25 -5.75
C PHE A 110 2.15 13.36 -5.37
N ILE A 111 1.96 13.10 -4.08
CA ILE A 111 0.79 12.38 -3.57
C ILE A 111 0.06 13.22 -2.52
N ASP A 112 -1.24 13.00 -2.36
CA ASP A 112 -2.06 13.74 -1.38
C ASP A 112 -1.64 13.41 0.06
N ALA A 113 -1.29 14.43 0.85
CA ALA A 113 -0.97 14.31 2.28
C ALA A 113 -2.09 14.86 3.19
N GLN A 114 -3.25 15.18 2.60
CA GLN A 114 -4.42 15.78 3.22
C GLN A 114 -4.16 17.16 3.85
N GLY A 115 -5.22 17.97 4.00
CA GLY A 115 -5.13 19.28 4.66
C GLY A 115 -4.26 20.29 3.89
N GLN A 116 -4.46 20.37 2.57
CA GLN A 116 -3.72 21.26 1.66
C GLN A 116 -2.20 21.03 1.64
N LYS A 117 -1.77 19.78 1.87
CA LYS A 117 -0.38 19.36 1.80
C LYS A 117 -0.22 18.18 0.84
N ARG A 118 0.97 18.03 0.30
CA ARG A 118 1.36 16.90 -0.55
C ARG A 118 2.66 16.29 -0.03
N TYR A 119 2.83 14.99 -0.22
CA TYR A 119 4.15 14.39 -0.12
C TYR A 119 4.82 14.53 -1.48
N PHE A 120 6.03 15.06 -1.48
CA PHE A 120 6.88 15.23 -2.65
C PHE A 120 8.06 14.26 -2.54
N TYR A 121 8.39 13.63 -3.66
CA TYR A 121 9.53 12.74 -3.78
C TYR A 121 10.22 13.00 -5.13
N ASP A 122 11.55 13.17 -5.10
CA ASP A 122 12.41 13.26 -6.27
C ASP A 122 13.39 12.09 -6.29
N LYS A 123 13.21 11.21 -7.28
CA LYS A 123 14.05 10.03 -7.51
C LYS A 123 15.54 10.38 -7.62
N ASN A 124 15.87 11.53 -8.21
CA ASN A 124 17.26 11.91 -8.45
C ASN A 124 17.98 12.36 -7.17
N ASN A 125 17.21 12.74 -6.14
CA ASN A 125 17.71 13.25 -4.87
C ASN A 125 17.39 12.30 -3.70
N ALA A 126 17.10 11.02 -3.99
CA ALA A 126 16.74 10.05 -2.96
C ALA A 126 17.95 9.64 -2.10
N SER A 127 17.78 9.72 -0.78
CA SER A 127 18.65 9.13 0.24
C SER A 127 18.48 7.62 0.33
N GLU A 128 19.45 6.93 0.91
CA GLU A 128 19.30 5.52 1.31
C GLU A 128 18.12 5.35 2.28
N ASN A 129 17.90 6.33 3.16
CA ASN A 129 16.73 6.38 4.01
C ASN A 129 15.55 7.04 3.27
N ILE A 130 14.57 6.23 2.88
CA ILE A 130 13.39 6.70 2.15
C ILE A 130 12.63 7.82 2.90
N LYS A 131 12.61 7.80 4.24
CA LYS A 131 11.93 8.85 5.04
C LYS A 131 12.54 10.23 4.81
N GLU A 132 13.85 10.30 4.63
CA GLU A 132 14.58 11.56 4.40
C GLU A 132 14.40 12.07 2.97
N SER A 133 13.94 11.22 2.05
CA SER A 133 13.73 11.56 0.64
C SER A 133 12.33 12.13 0.35
N ILE A 134 11.47 12.22 1.38
CA ILE A 134 10.08 12.61 1.22
C ILE A 134 9.82 13.91 1.96
N GLU A 135 9.45 14.94 1.21
CA GLU A 135 9.13 16.25 1.74
C GLU A 135 7.62 16.46 1.86
N VAL A 136 7.20 17.25 2.83
CA VAL A 136 5.80 17.69 2.95
C VAL A 136 5.71 19.13 2.46
N VAL A 137 5.11 19.33 1.30
CA VAL A 137 4.96 20.64 0.65
C VAL A 137 3.52 21.12 0.71
N VAL A 138 3.31 22.43 0.62
CA VAL A 138 1.97 23.01 0.47
C VAL A 138 1.42 22.63 -0.91
N SER A 139 0.12 22.36 -1.00
CA SER A 139 -0.52 22.06 -2.29
C SER A 139 -0.46 23.28 -3.22
N GLY A 140 0.19 23.12 -4.38
CA GLY A 140 0.17 24.08 -5.49
C GLY A 140 -0.61 23.53 -6.70
N ASP A 141 -0.21 23.96 -7.90
CA ASP A 141 -0.84 23.55 -9.17
C ASP A 141 -0.34 22.18 -9.69
N GLU A 142 0.65 21.58 -9.02
CA GLU A 142 1.22 20.30 -9.44
C GLU A 142 0.18 19.18 -9.44
N GLN A 143 0.23 18.33 -10.47
CA GLN A 143 -0.66 17.20 -10.59
C GLN A 143 -0.28 16.10 -9.59
N ILE A 144 -1.29 15.58 -8.88
CA ILE A 144 -1.12 14.41 -8.01
C ILE A 144 -0.93 13.16 -8.88
N THR A 145 0.16 12.44 -8.67
CA THR A 145 0.36 11.09 -9.21
C THR A 145 -0.45 10.11 -8.37
N LYS A 146 -1.31 9.32 -9.04
CA LYS A 146 -2.11 8.27 -8.39
C LYS A 146 -1.58 6.90 -8.80
N ILE A 147 -1.67 5.95 -7.88
CA ILE A 147 -1.42 4.54 -8.22
C ILE A 147 -2.56 4.08 -9.12
N ASP A 148 -2.23 3.54 -10.30
CA ASP A 148 -3.19 2.84 -11.14
C ASP A 148 -3.24 1.37 -10.74
N TYR A 149 -4.17 1.01 -9.86
CA TYR A 149 -4.28 -0.38 -9.40
C TYR A 149 -4.80 -1.35 -10.47
N PHE A 150 -5.43 -0.87 -11.53
CA PHE A 150 -5.83 -1.74 -12.64
C PHE A 150 -4.62 -2.15 -13.47
N GLU A 151 -3.74 -1.19 -13.78
CA GLU A 151 -2.46 -1.47 -14.43
C GLU A 151 -1.57 -2.35 -13.55
N MET A 152 -1.49 -2.05 -12.25
CA MET A 152 -0.73 -2.86 -11.30
C MET A 152 -1.24 -4.31 -11.25
N LYS A 153 -2.56 -4.52 -11.29
CA LYS A 153 -3.18 -5.85 -11.31
C LYS A 153 -2.82 -6.61 -12.59
N ASP A 154 -2.82 -5.94 -13.75
CA ASP A 154 -2.51 -6.56 -15.03
C ASP A 154 -1.00 -6.86 -15.19
N ASN A 155 -0.11 -6.12 -14.51
CA ASN A 155 1.34 -6.22 -14.62
C ASN A 155 2.06 -6.52 -13.28
N PHE A 156 1.40 -7.19 -12.34
CA PHE A 156 1.88 -7.31 -10.95
C PHE A 156 3.28 -7.93 -10.79
N VAL A 157 3.71 -8.76 -11.76
CA VAL A 157 5.08 -9.33 -11.82
C VAL A 157 6.18 -8.27 -11.87
N SER A 158 5.92 -7.09 -12.44
CA SER A 158 6.89 -5.99 -12.53
C SER A 158 7.23 -5.38 -11.16
N TYR A 159 6.38 -5.61 -10.15
CA TYR A 159 6.52 -5.07 -8.79
C TYR A 159 7.24 -6.04 -7.84
N LYS A 160 7.58 -7.25 -8.27
CA LYS A 160 8.16 -8.27 -7.38
C LYS A 160 9.43 -7.80 -6.64
N ASN A 161 10.22 -6.93 -7.28
CA ASN A 161 11.51 -6.48 -6.78
C ASN A 161 11.41 -5.26 -5.85
N ILE A 162 10.23 -4.64 -5.71
CA ILE A 162 10.03 -3.50 -4.81
C ILE A 162 9.51 -3.93 -3.43
N PHE A 163 9.26 -5.24 -3.25
CA PHE A 163 8.82 -5.81 -1.99
C PHE A 163 10.00 -6.37 -1.20
N GLU A 164 10.10 -5.95 0.05
CA GLU A 164 11.08 -6.42 1.02
C GLU A 164 10.40 -6.97 2.28
N THR A 165 11.16 -7.52 3.21
CA THR A 165 10.65 -8.09 4.47
C THR A 165 11.64 -7.82 5.58
N ASP A 166 11.12 -7.66 6.80
CA ASP A 166 11.91 -7.51 8.03
C ASP A 166 11.28 -8.37 9.14
N ASP A 167 11.79 -8.27 10.37
CA ASP A 167 11.10 -8.76 11.57
C ASP A 167 9.68 -8.19 11.60
N LEU A 168 8.70 -9.07 11.76
CA LEU A 168 7.29 -8.72 11.68
C LEU A 168 6.90 -7.58 12.63
N LEU A 169 7.55 -7.45 13.79
CA LEU A 169 7.27 -6.41 14.78
C LEU A 169 7.93 -5.07 14.44
N GLU A 170 9.02 -5.08 13.67
CA GLU A 170 9.77 -3.88 13.26
C GLU A 170 9.18 -3.20 12.01
N ILE A 171 8.28 -3.87 11.28
CA ILE A 171 7.61 -3.30 10.10
C ILE A 171 6.68 -2.15 10.49
N GLU A 172 7.08 -0.90 10.29
CA GLU A 172 6.25 0.26 10.67
C GLU A 172 5.68 1.01 9.47
N PRO A 173 4.48 1.63 9.58
CA PRO A 173 3.99 2.56 8.58
C PRO A 173 5.02 3.65 8.25
N LEU A 174 5.15 3.98 6.96
CA LEU A 174 5.98 5.09 6.48
C LEU A 174 5.26 6.43 6.72
N TYR A 175 5.14 6.82 7.98
CA TYR A 175 4.58 8.11 8.38
C TYR A 175 5.61 9.23 8.24
N ILE A 176 5.36 10.12 7.28
CA ILE A 176 6.14 11.35 7.09
C ILE A 176 5.49 12.53 7.80
N LYS A 177 4.15 12.57 7.79
CA LYS A 177 3.35 13.59 8.47
C LYS A 177 2.53 12.95 9.58
N MET A 178 2.61 13.49 10.78
CA MET A 178 1.74 13.09 11.89
C MET A 178 0.31 13.59 11.69
N PRO A 179 -0.71 12.84 12.13
CA PRO A 179 -2.09 13.28 12.06
C PRO A 179 -2.27 14.56 12.88
N GLN A 180 -3.10 15.48 12.39
CA GLN A 180 -3.50 16.64 13.20
C GLN A 180 -4.40 16.15 14.33
N ILE A 181 -3.89 16.19 15.56
CA ILE A 181 -4.67 15.93 16.77
C ILE A 181 -5.33 17.25 17.15
N GLY A 182 -6.64 17.34 16.88
CA GLY A 182 -7.56 18.36 17.41
C GLY A 182 -7.01 19.78 17.54
N GLU A 183 -7.11 20.58 16.49
CA GLU A 183 -7.37 22.01 16.74
C GLU A 183 -8.81 22.11 17.23
N LEU A 184 -8.98 22.30 18.54
CA LEU A 184 -10.21 22.80 19.12
C LEU A 184 -10.56 24.09 18.35
N LYS A 185 -11.60 24.03 17.53
CA LYS A 185 -12.26 25.25 17.04
C LYS A 185 -13.01 25.91 18.19
#